data_AF-A0A382YCN0-F1
#
_entry.id   AF-A0A382YCN0-F1
#
_cell.length_a   1.000
_cell.length_b   1.000
_cell.length_c   1.000
_cell.angle_alpha   90.00
_cell.angle_beta   90.00
_cell.angle_gamma   90.00
#
_symmetry.space_group_name_H-M   'P 1'
#
loop_
_entity.id
_entity.type
_entity.pdbx_description
1 polymer ?
#
loop_
_entity_poly.entity_id
_entity_poly.type
_entity_poly.pdbx_seq_one_letter_code
_entity_poly.pdbx_strand_id
1 'polypeptide(L)'
;MTGWKKAWLGFCHRLPAWFGMRRVALWLRKPLKMVLSDWADVTVWGLQLRLFPKGNLSEQRVLLMPQYFDRAERLFLAGELAGGGVFLDIGANIGSYSLWAASLGVCV
;
A
#
# COMPACT_ATOMS: atom_id res chain seq x y z
N MET A 1 14.28 -2.67 -10.25
CA MET A 1 13.06 -2.45 -11.08
C MET A 1 13.39 -1.48 -12.22
N THR A 2 13.08 -1.83 -13.48
CA THR A 2 13.36 -0.99 -14.68
C THR A 2 12.55 0.32 -14.67
N GLY A 3 13.04 1.36 -15.36
CA GLY A 3 12.47 2.71 -15.33
C GLY A 3 10.99 2.80 -15.74
N TRP A 4 10.60 2.11 -16.80
CA TRP A 4 9.20 2.10 -17.26
C TRP A 4 8.24 1.40 -16.27
N LYS A 5 8.70 0.35 -15.56
CA LYS A 5 7.90 -0.33 -14.53
C LYS A 5 7.68 0.58 -13.32
N LYS A 6 8.70 1.34 -12.92
CA LYS A 6 8.58 2.38 -11.88
C LYS A 6 7.59 3.47 -12.28
N ALA A 7 7.66 3.95 -13.53
CA ALA A 7 6.74 4.95 -14.04
C ALA A 7 5.29 4.46 -14.05
N TRP A 8 5.05 3.22 -14.48
CA TRP A 8 3.71 2.62 -14.45
C TRP A 8 3.21 2.44 -13.01
N LEU A 9 4.04 1.93 -12.10
CA LEU A 9 3.65 1.79 -10.70
C LEU A 9 3.28 3.16 -10.09
N GLY A 10 4.10 4.18 -10.34
CA GLY A 10 3.82 5.54 -9.90
C GLY A 10 2.57 6.15 -10.55
N PHE A 11 2.21 5.75 -11.77
CA PHE A 11 0.92 6.09 -12.36
C PHE A 11 -0.24 5.42 -11.61
N CYS A 12 -0.14 4.11 -11.33
CA CYS A 12 -1.14 3.39 -10.55
C CYS A 12 -1.35 3.99 -9.15
N HIS A 13 -0.30 4.43 -8.47
CA HIS A 13 -0.36 5.07 -7.15
C HIS A 13 -1.06 6.44 -7.17
N ARG A 14 -1.02 7.14 -8.31
CA ARG A 14 -1.65 8.47 -8.48
C ARG A 14 -3.12 8.40 -8.91
N LEU A 15 -3.63 7.21 -9.22
CA LEU A 15 -5.04 7.06 -9.60
C LEU A 15 -5.95 7.47 -8.43
N PRO A 16 -6.93 8.38 -8.65
CA PRO A 16 -7.77 8.89 -7.59
C PRO A 16 -8.67 7.80 -7.03
N ALA A 17 -8.83 7.80 -5.70
CA ALA A 17 -9.59 6.77 -4.99
C ALA A 17 -11.12 6.95 -5.08
N TRP A 18 -11.66 7.24 -6.27
CA TRP A 18 -13.10 7.38 -6.53
C TRP A 18 -13.72 6.05 -6.98
N PHE A 19 -15.03 5.88 -6.73
CA PHE A 19 -15.73 4.61 -6.91
C PHE A 19 -15.59 4.03 -8.33
N GLY A 20 -15.69 4.86 -9.37
CA GLY A 20 -15.51 4.43 -10.77
C GLY A 20 -14.08 4.05 -11.15
N MET A 21 -13.08 4.73 -10.57
CA MET A 21 -11.67 4.51 -10.87
C MET A 21 -11.11 3.25 -10.21
N ARG A 22 -11.71 2.78 -9.11
CA ARG A 22 -11.29 1.53 -8.45
C ARG A 22 -11.30 0.35 -9.41
N ARG A 23 -12.32 0.23 -10.26
CA ARG A 23 -12.42 -0.88 -11.22
C ARG A 23 -11.34 -0.77 -12.30
N VAL A 24 -11.16 0.42 -12.87
CA VAL A 24 -10.09 0.70 -13.86
C VAL A 24 -8.72 0.34 -13.29
N ALA A 25 -8.48 0.74 -12.06
CA ALA A 25 -7.20 0.55 -11.40
C ALA A 25 -6.94 -0.93 -11.05
N LEU A 26 -7.98 -1.71 -10.71
CA LEU A 26 -7.90 -3.17 -10.58
C LEU A 26 -7.61 -3.89 -11.90
N TRP A 27 -8.00 -3.33 -13.04
CA TRP A 27 -7.64 -3.85 -14.36
C TRP A 27 -6.19 -3.52 -14.72
N LEU A 28 -5.78 -2.27 -14.50
CA LEU A 28 -4.42 -1.80 -14.79
C LEU A 28 -3.33 -2.52 -13.98
N ARG A 29 -3.64 -2.97 -12.76
CA ARG A 29 -2.67 -3.67 -11.91
C ARG A 29 -2.33 -5.08 -12.40
N LYS A 30 -3.22 -5.77 -13.12
CA LYS A 30 -3.03 -7.16 -13.56
C LYS A 30 -1.80 -7.33 -14.47
N PRO A 31 -1.64 -6.59 -15.58
CA PRO A 31 -0.45 -6.70 -16.42
C PRO A 31 0.82 -6.28 -15.68
N LEU A 32 0.74 -5.25 -14.83
CA LEU A 32 1.87 -4.80 -14.02
C LEU A 32 2.37 -5.91 -13.09
N LYS A 33 1.45 -6.63 -12.42
CA LYS A 33 1.80 -7.78 -11.58
C LYS A 33 2.56 -8.87 -12.34
N MET A 34 2.20 -9.15 -13.60
CA MET A 34 2.83 -10.20 -14.40
C MET A 34 4.26 -9.86 -14.81
N VAL A 35 4.56 -8.57 -15.00
CA VAL A 35 5.87 -8.11 -15.46
C VAL A 35 6.82 -7.73 -14.33
N LEU A 36 6.34 -7.60 -13.09
CA LEU A 36 7.20 -7.32 -11.94
C LEU A 36 8.07 -8.55 -11.60
N SER A 37 9.28 -8.27 -11.11
CA SER A 37 10.19 -9.29 -10.56
C SER A 37 9.59 -9.95 -9.31
N ASP A 38 10.26 -10.94 -8.73
CA ASP A 38 9.74 -11.63 -7.53
C ASP A 38 9.58 -10.69 -6.32
N TRP A 39 10.27 -9.56 -6.35
CA TRP A 39 10.27 -8.51 -5.35
C TRP A 39 10.41 -7.12 -6.00
N ALA A 40 9.97 -6.09 -5.30
CA ALA A 40 10.05 -4.69 -5.73
C ALA A 40 10.35 -3.77 -4.53
N ASP A 41 11.43 -3.01 -4.63
CA ASP A 41 11.73 -1.90 -3.72
C ASP A 41 10.96 -0.65 -4.15
N VAL A 42 10.10 -0.15 -3.25
CA VAL A 42 9.12 0.91 -3.52
C VAL A 42 8.96 1.84 -2.31
N THR A 43 8.56 3.08 -2.57
CA THR A 43 8.17 4.00 -1.50
C THR A 43 6.66 3.99 -1.35
N VAL A 44 6.17 3.63 -0.16
CA VAL A 44 4.74 3.60 0.17
C VAL A 44 4.53 4.31 1.51
N TRP A 45 3.60 5.25 1.55
CA TRP A 45 3.35 6.12 2.72
C TRP A 45 4.61 6.85 3.24
N GLY A 46 5.60 7.09 2.37
CA GLY A 46 6.88 7.68 2.76
C GLY A 46 7.92 6.69 3.29
N LEU A 47 7.55 5.41 3.48
CA LEU A 47 8.46 4.35 3.89
C LEU A 47 9.11 3.66 2.68
N GLN A 48 10.38 3.29 2.79
CA GLN A 48 11.06 2.44 1.81
C GLN A 48 10.79 0.97 2.14
N LEU A 49 9.99 0.31 1.30
CA LEU A 49 9.55 -1.06 1.52
C LEU A 49 10.01 -1.96 0.37
N ARG A 50 10.24 -3.22 0.70
CA ARG A 50 10.49 -4.30 -0.25
C ARG A 50 9.30 -5.24 -0.23
N LEU A 51 8.52 -5.24 -1.31
CA LEU A 51 7.26 -5.98 -1.38
C LEU A 51 7.29 -7.02 -2.51
N PHE A 52 6.65 -8.16 -2.28
CA PHE A 52 6.60 -9.28 -3.22
C PHE A 52 5.29 -9.24 -4.05
N PRO A 53 5.37 -8.96 -5.38
CA PRO A 53 4.18 -8.87 -6.22
C PRO A 53 3.42 -10.20 -6.37
N LYS A 54 4.11 -11.32 -6.10
CA LYS A 54 3.56 -12.68 -6.11
C LYS A 54 3.23 -13.21 -4.72
N GLY A 55 3.43 -12.41 -3.67
CA GLY A 55 3.06 -12.74 -2.31
C GLY A 55 1.55 -12.72 -2.10
N ASN A 56 1.11 -12.55 -0.85
CA ASN A 56 -0.32 -12.60 -0.53
C ASN A 56 -1.09 -11.38 -1.07
N LEU A 57 -2.43 -11.43 -0.97
CA LEU A 57 -3.29 -10.37 -1.49
C LEU A 57 -3.06 -9.03 -0.81
N SER A 58 -2.77 -9.01 0.49
CA SER A 58 -2.54 -7.79 1.27
C SER A 58 -1.29 -7.07 0.75
N GLU A 59 -0.21 -7.83 0.56
CA GLU A 59 1.05 -7.32 0.00
C GLU A 59 0.89 -6.76 -1.41
N GLN A 60 0.16 -7.47 -2.27
CA GLN A 60 -0.14 -7.01 -3.61
C GLN A 60 -0.92 -5.69 -3.60
N ARG A 61 -1.84 -5.51 -2.65
CA ARG A 61 -2.63 -4.26 -2.53
C ARG A 61 -1.74 -3.10 -2.10
N VAL A 62 -0.89 -3.29 -1.09
CA VAL A 62 0.05 -2.26 -0.63
C VAL A 62 1.02 -1.89 -1.75
N LEU A 63 1.56 -2.87 -2.48
CA LEU A 63 2.48 -2.62 -3.58
C LEU A 63 1.82 -1.86 -4.72
N LEU A 64 0.67 -2.33 -5.22
CA LEU A 64 0.11 -1.85 -6.49
C LEU A 64 -0.82 -0.65 -6.30
N MET A 65 -1.48 -0.56 -5.15
CA MET A 65 -2.66 0.28 -4.93
C MET A 65 -2.77 0.81 -3.47
N PRO A 66 -1.70 1.37 -2.88
CA PRO A 66 -1.68 1.73 -1.46
C PRO A 66 -2.73 2.79 -1.07
N GLN A 67 -3.19 3.61 -2.00
CA GLN A 67 -4.23 4.62 -1.76
C GLN A 67 -5.62 4.01 -1.51
N TYR A 68 -5.84 2.77 -1.95
CA TYR A 68 -7.09 2.03 -1.71
C TYR A 68 -7.01 1.06 -0.54
N PHE A 69 -5.84 0.90 0.07
CA PHE A 69 -5.67 0.07 1.27
C PHE A 69 -6.49 0.68 2.40
N ASP A 70 -7.61 0.03 2.72
CA ASP A 70 -8.54 0.22 3.83
C ASP A 70 -8.65 1.68 4.30
N ARG A 71 -8.90 2.58 3.34
CA ARG A 71 -8.80 4.03 3.53
C ARG A 71 -9.69 4.54 4.67
N ALA A 72 -10.89 4.00 4.83
CA ALA A 72 -11.81 4.41 5.88
C ALA A 72 -11.28 4.02 7.27
N GLU A 73 -10.83 2.79 7.44
CA GLU A 73 -10.24 2.28 8.68
C GLU A 73 -8.97 3.05 9.05
N ARG A 74 -8.10 3.31 8.07
CA ARG A 74 -6.90 4.13 8.29
C ARG A 74 -7.22 5.57 8.70
N LEU A 75 -8.23 6.20 8.10
CA LEU A 75 -8.63 7.55 8.50
C LEU A 75 -9.21 7.58 9.91
N PHE A 76 -10.01 6.56 10.28
CA PHE A 76 -10.52 6.41 11.64
C PHE A 76 -9.37 6.24 12.65
N LEU A 77 -8.48 5.27 12.42
CA LEU A 77 -7.33 5.01 13.29
C LEU A 77 -6.38 6.21 13.39
N ALA A 78 -6.19 6.97 12.31
CA ALA A 78 -5.36 8.18 12.35
C ALA A 78 -5.95 9.26 13.28
N GLY A 79 -7.28 9.35 13.36
CA GLY A 79 -7.97 10.23 14.30
C GLY A 79 -7.72 9.81 15.75
N GLU A 80 -7.86 8.52 16.04
CA GLU A 80 -7.62 7.96 17.39
C GLU A 80 -6.15 8.10 17.81
N LEU A 81 -5.21 7.90 16.89
CA LEU A 81 -3.78 7.97 17.16
C LEU A 81 -3.22 9.41 17.18
N ALA A 82 -3.98 10.41 16.75
CA ALA A 82 -3.51 11.80 16.70
C ALA A 82 -3.15 12.38 18.08
N GLY A 83 -3.77 11.85 19.15
CA GLY A 83 -3.46 12.19 20.54
C GLY A 83 -2.28 11.40 21.14
N GLY A 84 -1.60 10.57 20.35
CA GLY A 84 -0.65 9.57 20.81
C GLY A 84 -1.31 8.26 21.24
N GLY A 85 -0.52 7.29 21.67
CA GLY A 85 -1.00 5.97 22.09
C GLY A 85 -0.08 4.85 21.64
N VAL A 86 -0.48 3.61 21.96
CA VAL A 86 0.18 2.37 21.52
C VAL A 86 -0.74 1.70 20.51
N PHE A 87 -0.22 1.46 19.30
CA PHE A 87 -0.95 0.73 18.27
C PHE A 87 -0.60 -0.76 18.33
N LEU A 88 -1.60 -1.63 18.51
CA LEU A 88 -1.41 -3.09 18.54
C LEU A 88 -2.06 -3.74 17.32
N ASP A 89 -1.25 -4.34 16.45
CA ASP A 89 -1.69 -5.03 15.23
C ASP A 89 -1.82 -6.55 15.47
N ILE A 90 -3.03 -6.99 15.82
CA ILE A 90 -3.31 -8.42 16.07
C ILE A 90 -3.63 -9.12 14.74
N GLY A 91 -2.88 -10.18 14.42
CA GLY A 91 -3.07 -10.90 13.16
C GLY A 91 -2.55 -10.14 11.93
N ALA A 92 -1.49 -9.36 12.14
CA ALA A 92 -0.93 -8.36 11.22
C ALA A 92 -0.64 -8.79 9.77
N ASN A 93 -0.64 -10.09 9.45
CA ASN A 93 -0.31 -10.61 8.12
C ASN A 93 1.09 -10.12 7.67
N ILE A 94 1.20 -9.25 6.66
CA ILE A 94 2.47 -8.61 6.26
C ILE A 94 2.85 -7.38 7.10
N GLY A 95 2.08 -7.05 8.13
CA GLY A 95 2.26 -5.83 8.93
C GLY A 95 1.82 -4.56 8.20
N SER A 96 0.86 -4.63 7.26
CA SER A 96 0.42 -3.44 6.51
C SER A 96 -0.06 -2.31 7.43
N TYR A 97 -0.79 -2.67 8.49
CA TYR A 97 -1.30 -1.72 9.47
C TYR A 97 -0.18 -1.20 10.36
N SER A 98 0.70 -2.06 10.89
CA SER A 98 1.91 -1.60 11.60
C SER A 98 2.78 -0.66 10.76
N LEU A 99 3.07 -1.00 9.51
CA LEU A 99 3.87 -0.16 8.60
C LEU A 99 3.18 1.18 8.34
N TRP A 100 1.87 1.17 8.12
CA TRP A 100 1.12 2.40 7.96
C TRP A 100 1.12 3.25 9.24
N ALA A 101 0.90 2.66 10.42
CA ALA A 101 0.94 3.37 11.69
C ALA A 101 2.33 3.97 11.96
N ALA A 102 3.40 3.22 11.69
CA ALA A 102 4.77 3.72 11.76
C ALA A 102 5.00 4.93 10.85
N SER A 103 4.37 4.96 9.66
CA SER A 103 4.45 6.10 8.74
C SER A 103 3.83 7.40 9.27
N LEU A 104 2.97 7.31 10.29
CA LEU A 104 2.40 8.46 10.99
C LEU A 104 3.32 8.99 12.11
N GLY A 105 4.46 8.33 12.39
CA GLY A 105 5.32 8.64 13.53
C GLY A 105 4.81 8.08 14.86
N VAL A 106 3.85 7.15 14.82
CA VAL A 106 3.33 6.45 16.00
C VAL A 106 4.28 5.33 16.39
N CYS A 107 4.52 5.16 17.70
CA CYS A 107 5.21 3.98 18.22
C CYS A 107 4.33 2.75 18.03
N VAL A 108 4.80 1.82 17.20
CA VAL A 108 4.23 0.50 16.95
C VAL A 108 4.86 -0.57 17.82
#